data_AF-A0A1Q7MV38-F1
#
_entry.id   AF-A0A1Q7MV38-F1
#
_cell.length_a   1.000
_cell.length_b   1.000
_cell.length_c   1.000
_cell.angle_alpha   90.00
_cell.angle_beta   90.00
_cell.angle_gamma   90.00
#
_symmetry.space_group_name_H-M   'P 1'
#
loop_
_entity.id
_entity.type
_entity.pdbx_description
1 polymer ?
#
loop_
_entity_poly.entity_id
_entity_poly.type
_entity_poly.pdbx_seq_one_letter_code
_entity_poly.pdbx_strand_id
1 'polypeptide(L)'
;MLIREHPAKIIDGDTTYVVQICGEERIDGTWEGWLEFHATDINQPILLTEQETSQPNRAAIEYWADGLEPIYLEGALARAQGRLL
;
A
#
# COMPACT_ATOMS: atom_id res chain seq x y z
N MET A 1 2.20 -7.93 7.42
CA MET A 1 0.84 -8.43 7.74
C MET A 1 -0.21 -7.54 7.05
N LEU A 2 -1.31 -8.11 6.52
CA LEU A 2 -2.43 -7.31 6.00
C LEU A 2 -3.11 -6.55 7.14
N ILE A 3 -3.17 -5.23 7.04
CA ILE A 3 -3.88 -4.35 7.98
C ILE A 3 -5.30 -4.11 7.48
N ARG A 4 -5.44 -3.75 6.19
CA ARG A 4 -6.71 -3.39 5.58
C ARG A 4 -6.65 -3.50 4.05
N GLU A 5 -7.74 -3.91 3.42
CA GLU A 5 -7.97 -3.65 1.99
C GLU A 5 -8.63 -2.29 1.82
N HIS A 6 -8.07 -1.45 0.95
CA HIS A 6 -8.65 -0.14 0.67
C HIS A 6 -9.90 -0.29 -0.22
N PRO A 7 -11.01 0.39 0.07
CA PRO A 7 -12.27 0.20 -0.67
C PRO A 7 -12.20 0.72 -2.12
N ALA A 8 -11.32 1.69 -2.39
CA ALA A 8 -11.09 2.16 -3.76
C ALA A 8 -10.16 1.20 -4.51
N LYS A 9 -10.50 0.98 -5.78
CA LYS A 9 -9.63 0.33 -6.77
C LYS A 9 -8.91 1.41 -7.57
N ILE A 10 -7.66 1.14 -7.95
CA ILE A 10 -6.88 2.06 -8.78
C ILE A 10 -6.84 1.51 -10.21
N ILE A 11 -7.10 2.37 -11.19
CA ILE A 11 -7.08 2.02 -12.61
C ILE A 11 -5.88 2.72 -13.24
N ASP A 12 -4.97 1.95 -13.83
CA ASP A 12 -3.81 2.44 -14.59
C ASP A 12 -3.82 1.78 -15.97
N GLY A 13 -4.17 2.57 -16.99
CA GLY A 13 -4.45 2.06 -18.33
C GLY A 13 -5.59 1.04 -18.31
N ASP A 14 -5.32 -0.16 -18.83
CA ASP A 14 -6.28 -1.26 -18.86
C ASP A 14 -6.23 -2.16 -17.60
N THR A 15 -5.34 -1.85 -16.64
CA THR A 15 -5.17 -2.66 -15.43
C THR A 15 -5.91 -2.04 -14.26
N THR A 16 -6.72 -2.86 -13.57
CA THR A 16 -7.32 -2.49 -12.29
C THR A 16 -6.57 -3.17 -11.16
N TYR A 17 -6.26 -2.41 -10.11
CA TYR A 17 -5.57 -2.89 -8.92
C TYR A 17 -6.47 -2.81 -7.69
N VAL A 18 -6.51 -3.90 -6.92
CA VAL A 18 -6.95 -3.92 -5.53
C VAL A 18 -5.77 -3.51 -4.67
N VAL A 19 -6.00 -2.61 -3.72
CA VAL A 19 -4.93 -2.07 -2.88
C VAL A 19 -5.02 -2.66 -1.48
N GLN A 20 -3.98 -3.37 -1.08
CA GLN A 20 -3.80 -3.87 0.27
C GLN A 20 -2.82 -2.98 1.02
N ILE A 21 -3.23 -2.57 2.22
CA ILE A 21 -2.41 -1.80 3.15
C ILE A 21 -1.84 -2.79 4.15
N CYS A 22 -0.52 -2.90 4.14
CA CYS A 22 0.22 -3.87 4.93
C CYS A 22 1.08 -3.15 5.96
N GLY A 23 1.40 -3.87 7.04
CA GLY A 23 2.36 -3.41 8.02
C GLY A 23 2.92 -4.53 8.89
N GLU A 24 4.05 -4.26 9.52
CA GLU A 24 4.78 -5.23 10.33
C GLU A 24 5.51 -4.53 11.48
N GLU A 25 5.60 -5.21 12.62
CA GLU A 25 6.38 -4.77 13.77
C GLU A 25 7.86 -5.09 13.55
N ARG A 26 8.72 -4.12 13.83
CA ARG A 26 10.17 -4.25 13.77
C ARG A 26 10.74 -4.63 15.12
N ILE A 27 12.01 -5.03 15.11
CA ILE A 27 12.75 -5.42 16.32
C ILE A 27 12.85 -4.31 17.37
N ASP A 28 12.75 -3.04 16.97
CA ASP A 28 12.78 -1.88 17.86
C ASP A 28 11.40 -1.50 18.44
N GLY A 29 10.35 -2.28 18.13
CA GLY A 29 8.98 -2.06 18.55
C GLY A 29 8.23 -1.01 17.72
N THR A 30 8.88 -0.38 16.73
CA THR A 30 8.16 0.44 15.75
C THR A 30 7.47 -0.43 14.72
N TRP A 31 6.49 0.14 14.03
CA TRP A 31 5.79 -0.52 12.94
C TRP A 31 6.08 0.19 11.62
N GLU A 32 6.20 -0.62 10.58
CA GLU A 32 6.29 -0.13 9.20
C GLU A 32 5.00 -0.38 8.45
N GLY A 33 4.69 0.52 7.51
CA GLY A 33 3.57 0.36 6.60
C GLY A 33 4.01 0.49 5.15
N TRP A 34 3.43 -0.34 4.28
CA TRP A 34 3.62 -0.32 2.84
C TRP A 34 2.30 -0.67 2.13
N LEU A 35 2.29 -0.48 0.81
CA LEU A 35 1.14 -0.79 -0.04
C LEU A 35 1.49 -1.91 -1.01
N GLU A 36 0.53 -2.79 -1.23
CA GLU A 36 0.56 -3.83 -2.24
C GLU A 36 -0.57 -3.61 -3.24
N PHE A 37 -0.23 -3.60 -4.52
CA PHE A 37 -1.17 -3.46 -5.62
C PHE A 37 -1.33 -4.80 -6.32
N HIS A 38 -2.50 -5.40 -6.12
CA HIS A 38 -2.87 -6.69 -6.69
C HIS A 38 -3.70 -6.45 -7.95
N ALA A 39 -3.13 -6.74 -9.11
CA ALA A 39 -3.86 -6.63 -10.37
C ALA A 39 -5.03 -7.62 -10.39
N THR A 40 -6.15 -7.24 -11.01
CA THR A 40 -7.29 -8.15 -11.19
C THR A 40 -6.97 -9.30 -12.15
N ASP A 41 -5.97 -9.12 -13.04
CA ASP A 41 -5.37 -10.23 -13.77
C ASP A 41 -4.31 -10.89 -12.90
N ILE A 42 -4.59 -12.11 -12.47
CA ILE A 42 -3.74 -12.90 -11.56
C ILE A 42 -2.38 -13.28 -12.15
N ASN A 43 -2.17 -13.10 -13.46
CA ASN A 43 -0.87 -13.38 -14.10
C ASN A 43 0.11 -12.21 -13.95
N GLN A 44 -0.37 -11.03 -13.55
CA GLN A 44 0.47 -9.87 -13.33
C GLN A 44 1.13 -9.95 -11.94
N PRO A 45 2.37 -9.47 -11.80
CA PRO A 45 3.04 -9.43 -10.51
C PRO A 45 2.33 -8.46 -9.56
N ILE A 46 2.40 -8.76 -8.27
CA ILE A 46 2.03 -7.81 -7.21
C ILE A 46 3.09 -6.72 -7.20
N LEU A 47 2.65 -5.47 -7.28
CA LEU A 47 3.55 -4.32 -7.15
C LEU A 47 3.58 -3.89 -5.68
N LEU A 48 4.77 -3.71 -5.13
CA LEU A 48 4.96 -3.28 -3.76
C LEU A 48 5.61 -1.90 -3.74
N THR A 49 5.16 -1.06 -2.82
CA THR A 49 5.95 0.11 -2.44
C THR A 49 7.09 -0.30 -1.52
N GLU A 50 8.07 0.58 -1.37
CA GLU A 50 8.94 0.54 -0.20
C GLU A 50 8.14 0.97 1.06
N GLN A 51 8.85 1.31 2.14
CA GLN A 51 8.23 1.84 3.34
C GLN A 51 7.53 3.18 3.06
N GLU A 52 6.22 3.22 3.29
CA GLU A 52 5.39 4.43 3.18
C GLU A 52 5.29 5.19 4.50
N THR A 53 5.39 4.49 5.63
CA THR A 53 5.32 5.13 6.95
C THR A 53 6.10 4.37 8.03
N SER A 54 6.46 5.08 9.10
CA SER A 54 6.96 4.51 10.35
C SER A 54 6.05 4.98 11.48
N GLN A 55 5.52 4.05 12.27
CA GLN A 55 4.56 4.32 13.32
C GLN A 55 5.02 3.72 14.66
N PRO A 56 4.64 4.30 15.80
CA PRO A 56 5.10 3.83 17.10
C PRO A 56 4.47 2.51 17.56
N ASN A 57 3.35 2.09 16.94
CA ASN A 57 2.64 0.86 17.28
C ASN A 57 1.60 0.52 16.20
N ARG A 58 0.97 -0.65 16.35
CA ARG A 58 -0.08 -1.14 15.47
C ARG A 58 -1.29 -0.21 15.33
N ALA A 59 -1.78 0.39 16.41
CA ALA A 59 -2.96 1.25 16.36
C ALA A 59 -2.71 2.51 15.51
N ALA A 60 -1.49 3.03 15.54
CA ALA A 60 -1.07 4.14 14.68
C ALA A 60 -0.95 3.72 13.20
N ILE A 61 -0.54 2.48 12.89
CA ILE A 61 -0.62 1.94 11.52
C ILE A 61 -2.07 1.81 11.05
N GLU A 62 -2.97 1.31 11.90
CA GLU A 62 -4.39 1.16 11.56
C GLU A 62 -5.04 2.53 11.28
N TYR A 63 -4.68 3.56 12.06
CA TYR A 63 -5.13 4.93 11.83
C TYR A 63 -4.56 5.52 10.53
N TRP A 64 -3.27 5.34 10.26
CA TRP A 64 -2.65 5.74 9.00
C TRP A 64 -3.36 5.06 7.81
N ALA A 65 -3.61 3.76 7.89
CA ALA A 65 -4.28 2.98 6.86
C ALA A 65 -5.71 3.46 6.56
N ASP A 66 -6.45 3.91 7.58
CA ASP A 66 -7.80 4.46 7.44
C ASP A 66 -7.80 5.84 6.76
N GLY A 67 -6.73 6.61 6.95
CA GLY A 67 -6.60 7.96 6.40
C GLY A 67 -6.06 8.03 4.97
N LEU A 68 -5.77 6.90 4.32
CA LEU A 68 -5.27 6.90 2.94
C LEU A 68 -6.39 7.26 1.97
N GLU A 69 -6.17 8.30 1.16
CA GLU A 69 -7.10 8.72 0.12
C GLU A 69 -6.69 8.15 -1.25
N PRO A 70 -7.63 7.95 -2.20
CA PRO A 70 -7.34 7.41 -3.53
C PRO A 70 -6.18 8.11 -4.26
N ILE A 71 -6.08 9.43 -4.14
CA ILE A 71 -5.01 10.22 -4.78
C ILE A 71 -3.61 9.84 -4.28
N TYR A 72 -3.49 9.45 -3.01
CA TYR A 72 -2.22 8.97 -2.45
C TYR A 72 -1.83 7.63 -3.10
N LEU A 73 -2.81 6.74 -3.29
CA LEU A 73 -2.61 5.41 -3.86
C LEU A 73 -2.18 5.48 -5.33
N GLU A 74 -2.71 6.42 -6.10
CA GLU A 74 -2.27 6.67 -7.50
C GLU A 74 -0.79 7.05 -7.56
N GLY A 75 -0.36 7.98 -6.69
CA GLY A 75 1.04 8.37 -6.59
C GLY A 75 1.94 7.24 -6.10
N ALA A 76 1.46 6.43 -5.17
CA ALA A 76 2.19 5.26 -4.66
C ALA A 76 2.33 4.16 -5.73
N LEU A 77 1.30 3.90 -6.53
CA LEU A 77 1.37 2.98 -7.66
C LEU A 77 2.43 3.43 -8.67
N ALA A 78 2.46 4.72 -9.00
CA ALA A 78 3.47 5.26 -9.91
C ALA A 78 4.90 5.08 -9.36
N ARG A 79 5.12 5.19 -8.04
CA ARG A 79 6.42 4.86 -7.41
C ARG A 79 6.74 3.37 -7.49
N ALA A 80 5.78 2.49 -7.18
CA ALA A 80 5.96 1.04 -7.24
C ALA A 80 6.28 0.54 -8.66
N GLN A 81 5.81 1.25 -9.69
CA GLN A 81 6.13 0.99 -11.10
C GLN A 81 7.45 1.62 -11.55
N GLY A 82 8.14 2.38 -10.69
CA GLY A 82 9.38 3.10 -11.04
C GLY A 82 9.17 4.32 -11.95
N ARG A 83 7.95 4.86 -12.03
CA ARG A 83 7.61 6.03 -12.89
C ARG A 83 7.89 7.38 -12.22
N LEU A 84 8.11 7.39 -10.91
CA LEU A 84 8.51 8.56 -10.12
C LEU A 84 9.91 8.29 -9.54
N LEU A 85 10.93 8.90 -10.14
CA LEU A 85 12.29 9.04 -9.62
C LEU A 85 12.67 10.53 -9.62
#